data_AF-A0A0C9TWU7-F1
#
_entry.id   AF-A0A0C9TWU7-F1
#
_cell.length_a   1.000
_cell.length_b   1.000
_cell.length_c   1.000
_cell.angle_alpha   90.00
_cell.angle_beta   90.00
_cell.angle_gamma   90.00
#
_symmetry.space_group_name_H-M   'P 1'
#
loop_
_entity.id
_entity.type
_entity.pdbx_description
1 polymer ?
#
loop_
_entity_poly.entity_id
_entity_poly.type
_entity_poly.pdbx_seq_one_letter_code
_entity_poly.pdbx_strand_id
1 'polypeptide(L)'
;LNGSNYAEWVFEIQTVLQRAKVWCIVTGKETEPVGDAAVIRIEKNDWLNRVEQAAGIISFSVEKSQHIHIKSHLDNPVKMWTVLKEVHNKQLPITRFNAYDAMLNIRKEED
;
A
#
# COMPACT_ATOMS: atom_id res chain seq x y z
N LEU A 1 4.39 -3.13 7.85
CA LEU A 1 4.31 -1.65 7.83
C LEU A 1 3.92 -1.15 9.22
N ASN A 2 4.84 -0.48 9.91
CA ASN A 2 4.68 -0.06 11.32
C ASN A 2 4.70 1.46 11.53
N GLY A 3 4.62 2.24 10.44
CA GLY A 3 4.54 3.70 10.48
C GLY A 3 5.82 4.44 10.09
N SER A 4 7.00 3.87 10.34
CA SER A 4 8.30 4.48 10.03
C SER A 4 9.08 3.75 8.94
N ASN A 5 8.73 2.50 8.64
CA ASN A 5 9.45 1.65 7.69
C ASN A 5 8.88 1.62 6.28
N TYR A 6 8.16 2.67 5.84
CA TYR A 6 7.42 2.65 4.57
C TYR A 6 8.31 2.33 3.35
N ALA A 7 9.51 2.89 3.26
CA ALA A 7 10.41 2.66 2.11
C ALA A 7 10.86 1.20 1.99
N GLU A 8 11.23 0.57 3.10
CA GLU A 8 11.62 -0.83 3.16
C GLU A 8 10.42 -1.75 2.88
N TRP A 9 9.27 -1.45 3.51
CA TRP A 9 8.03 -2.18 3.25
C TRP A 9 7.62 -2.14 1.78
N VAL A 10 7.75 -1.00 1.10
CA VAL A 10 7.48 -0.90 -0.34
C VAL A 10 8.35 -1.88 -1.13
N PHE A 11 9.66 -1.91 -0.85
CA PHE A 11 10.59 -2.79 -1.57
C PHE A 11 10.28 -4.28 -1.34
N GLU A 12 10.10 -4.68 -0.07
CA GLU A 12 9.83 -6.07 0.29
C GLU A 12 8.50 -6.56 -0.29
N ILE A 13 7.44 -5.78 -0.10
CA ILE A 13 6.11 -6.22 -0.51
C ILE A 13 5.92 -6.14 -2.02
N GLN A 14 6.55 -5.17 -2.70
CA GLN A 14 6.62 -5.20 -4.16
C GLN A 14 7.29 -6.50 -4.65
N THR A 15 8.38 -6.93 -4.01
CA THR A 15 9.08 -8.17 -4.37
C THR A 15 8.19 -9.40 -4.17
N VAL A 16 7.44 -9.46 -3.06
CA VAL A 16 6.48 -10.54 -2.79
C VAL A 16 5.35 -10.55 -3.84
N LEU A 17 4.77 -9.39 -4.16
CA LEU A 17 3.70 -9.26 -5.16
C LEU A 17 4.18 -9.63 -6.57
N GLN A 18 5.44 -9.33 -6.92
CA GLN A 18 6.06 -9.75 -8.17
C GLN A 18 6.26 -11.26 -8.23
N ARG A 19 6.75 -11.89 -7.16
CA ARG A 19 6.89 -13.36 -7.06
C ARG A 19 5.55 -14.07 -7.17
N ALA A 20 4.50 -13.47 -6.61
CA ALA A 20 3.12 -13.95 -6.72
C ALA A 20 2.46 -13.62 -8.07
N LYS A 21 3.13 -12.89 -8.97
CA LYS A 21 2.60 -12.45 -10.28
C LYS A 21 1.33 -11.60 -10.20
N VAL A 22 1.15 -10.85 -9.12
CA VAL A 22 -0.03 -9.97 -8.92
C VAL A 22 0.32 -8.49 -8.88
N TRP A 23 1.60 -8.13 -9.11
CA TRP A 23 2.05 -6.74 -9.12
C TRP A 23 1.33 -5.87 -10.17
N CYS A 24 1.02 -6.44 -11.34
CA CYS A 24 0.28 -5.73 -12.39
C CYS A 24 -1.14 -5.37 -11.96
N ILE A 25 -1.78 -6.17 -11.10
CA ILE A 25 -3.08 -5.87 -10.52
C ILE A 25 -2.96 -4.71 -9.53
N VAL A 26 -1.99 -4.76 -8.62
CA VAL A 26 -1.79 -3.70 -7.60
C VAL A 26 -1.47 -2.34 -8.23
N THR A 27 -0.75 -2.34 -9.36
CA THR A 27 -0.44 -1.10 -10.10
C THR A 27 -1.55 -0.66 -11.05
N GLY A 28 -2.64 -1.43 -11.17
CA GLY A 28 -3.76 -1.16 -12.07
C GLY A 28 -3.43 -1.35 -13.56
N LYS A 29 -2.28 -1.96 -13.89
CA LYS A 29 -1.89 -2.28 -15.27
C LYS A 29 -2.70 -3.45 -15.84
N GLU A 30 -3.05 -4.40 -14.98
CA GLU A 30 -3.96 -5.49 -15.31
C GLU A 30 -5.36 -5.14 -14.78
N THR A 31 -6.31 -5.00 -15.70
CA THR A 31 -7.70 -4.65 -15.40
C THR A 31 -8.61 -5.87 -15.48
N GLU A 32 -9.84 -5.72 -14.99
CA GLU A 32 -10.87 -6.74 -15.13
C GLU A 32 -11.01 -7.17 -16.60
N PRO A 33 -11.04 -8.48 -16.90
CA PRO A 33 -11.31 -8.96 -18.25
C PRO A 33 -12.67 -8.46 -18.76
N VAL A 34 -12.69 -7.93 -19.98
CA VAL A 34 -13.89 -7.38 -20.63
C VAL A 34 -14.27 -8.25 -21.82
N GLY A 35 -15.51 -8.70 -21.87
CA GLY A 35 -16.02 -9.57 -22.93
C GLY A 35 -17.38 -10.19 -22.57
N ASP A 36 -17.88 -11.07 -23.43
CA ASP A 36 -19.09 -11.84 -23.14
C ASP A 36 -18.87 -12.73 -21.91
N ALA A 37 -19.74 -12.60 -20.90
CA ALA A 37 -19.60 -13.28 -19.61
C ALA A 37 -19.51 -14.81 -19.73
N ALA A 38 -20.13 -15.42 -20.75
CA ALA A 38 -20.03 -16.85 -20.99
C ALA A 38 -18.64 -17.25 -21.50
N VAL A 39 -17.98 -16.36 -22.25
CA VAL A 39 -16.68 -16.59 -22.89
C VAL A 39 -15.53 -16.35 -21.91
N ILE A 40 -15.61 -15.30 -21.09
CA ILE A 40 -14.50 -14.89 -20.21
C ILE A 40 -14.62 -15.37 -18.76
N ARG A 41 -15.59 -16.24 -18.43
CA ARG A 41 -15.86 -16.67 -17.05
C ARG A 41 -14.60 -17.18 -16.33
N ILE A 42 -13.80 -17.98 -17.02
CA ILE A 42 -12.57 -18.57 -16.47
C ILE A 42 -11.53 -17.48 -16.21
N GLU A 43 -11.27 -16.62 -17.21
CA GLU A 43 -10.32 -15.51 -17.09
C GLU A 43 -10.71 -14.53 -15.98
N LYS A 44 -12.01 -14.24 -15.84
CA LYS A 44 -12.56 -13.39 -14.78
C LYS A 44 -12.36 -14.02 -13.41
N ASN A 45 -12.62 -15.33 -13.27
CA ASN A 45 -12.41 -16.03 -12.01
C ASN A 45 -10.93 -16.06 -11.61
N ASP A 46 -10.04 -16.31 -12.58
CA ASP A 46 -8.59 -16.27 -12.37
C ASP A 46 -8.11 -14.87 -11.98
N TRP A 47 -8.65 -13.83 -12.62
CA TRP A 47 -8.37 -12.44 -12.26
C TRP A 47 -8.86 -12.12 -10.83
N LEU A 48 -10.08 -12.52 -10.47
CA LEU A 48 -10.62 -12.34 -9.11
C LEU A 48 -9.75 -13.04 -8.05
N ASN A 49 -9.32 -14.28 -8.30
CA ASN A 49 -8.41 -15.00 -7.40
C ASN A 49 -7.10 -14.25 -7.19
N ARG A 50 -6.55 -13.65 -8.26
CA ARG A 50 -5.33 -12.83 -8.15
C ARG A 50 -5.57 -11.49 -7.44
N VAL A 51 -6.75 -10.88 -7.60
CA VAL A 51 -7.17 -9.70 -6.84
C VAL A 51 -7.23 -10.00 -5.34
N GLU A 52 -7.88 -11.10 -4.95
CA GLU A 52 -7.95 -11.55 -3.56
C GLU A 52 -6.55 -11.88 -3.01
N GLN A 53 -5.71 -12.55 -3.79
CA GLN A 53 -4.33 -12.85 -3.40
C GLN A 53 -3.53 -11.57 -3.14
N ALA A 54 -3.63 -10.58 -4.03
CA ALA A 54 -2.97 -9.29 -3.86
C ALA A 54 -3.45 -8.56 -2.58
N ALA A 55 -4.77 -8.51 -2.36
CA ALA A 55 -5.35 -7.89 -1.18
C ALA A 55 -4.93 -8.59 0.12
N GLY A 56 -4.85 -9.93 0.10
CA GLY A 56 -4.36 -10.73 1.21
C GLY A 56 -2.90 -10.44 1.56
N ILE A 57 -2.01 -10.40 0.56
CA ILE A 57 -0.59 -10.07 0.75
C ILE A 57 -0.44 -8.68 1.38
N ILE A 58 -1.15 -7.67 0.84
CA ILE A 58 -1.09 -6.31 1.38
C ILE A 58 -1.61 -6.30 2.82
N SER A 59 -2.78 -6.88 3.09
CA SER A 59 -3.38 -6.90 4.43
C SER A 59 -2.48 -7.57 5.47
N PHE A 60 -1.85 -8.69 5.11
CA PHE A 60 -0.97 -9.43 6.01
C PHE A 60 0.34 -8.69 6.31
N SER A 61 0.84 -7.91 5.35
CA SER A 61 2.08 -7.15 5.50
C SER A 61 1.97 -5.89 6.37
N VAL A 62 0.75 -5.51 6.76
CA VAL A 62 0.44 -4.27 7.46
C VAL A 62 0.10 -4.57 8.92
N GLU A 63 0.66 -3.78 9.85
CA GLU A 63 0.35 -3.95 11.27
C GLU A 63 -1.10 -3.57 11.59
N LYS A 64 -1.64 -4.14 12.66
CA LYS A 64 -3.03 -3.90 13.09
C LYS A 64 -3.37 -2.42 13.28
N SER A 65 -2.40 -1.62 13.75
CA SER A 65 -2.53 -0.17 13.94
C SER A 65 -2.84 0.58 12.63
N GLN A 66 -2.35 0.05 11.50
CA GLN A 66 -2.51 0.64 10.17
C GLN A 66 -3.73 0.08 9.42
N HIS A 67 -4.38 -0.97 9.93
CA HIS A 67 -5.55 -1.59 9.27
C HIS A 67 -6.71 -0.62 9.07
N ILE A 68 -6.83 0.40 9.92
CA ILE A 68 -7.85 1.45 9.79
C ILE A 68 -7.83 2.13 8.41
N HIS A 69 -6.66 2.18 7.75
CA HIS A 69 -6.50 2.79 6.43
C HIS A 69 -6.96 1.91 5.27
N ILE A 70 -7.00 0.58 5.45
CA ILE A 70 -7.25 -0.38 4.34
C ILE A 70 -8.52 -1.21 4.51
N LYS A 71 -9.12 -1.26 5.71
CA LYS A 71 -10.30 -2.10 6.00
C LYS A 71 -11.52 -1.84 5.11
N SER A 72 -11.66 -0.63 4.57
CA SER A 72 -12.75 -0.25 3.64
C SER A 72 -12.48 -0.63 2.18
N HIS A 73 -11.33 -1.25 1.88
CA HIS A 73 -10.84 -1.50 0.52
C HIS A 73 -10.30 -2.92 0.32
N LEU A 74 -10.72 -3.87 1.15
CA LEU A 74 -10.19 -5.25 1.12
C LEU A 74 -10.47 -5.99 -0.20
N ASP A 75 -11.40 -5.49 -1.01
CA ASP A 75 -11.75 -5.96 -2.35
C ASP A 75 -10.91 -5.30 -3.46
N ASN A 76 -10.18 -4.23 -3.14
CA ASN A 76 -9.49 -3.40 -4.12
C ASN A 76 -8.02 -3.17 -3.73
N PRO A 77 -7.10 -4.06 -4.14
CA PRO A 77 -5.68 -3.97 -3.79
C PRO A 77 -5.00 -2.72 -4.35
N VAL A 78 -5.50 -2.14 -5.47
CA VAL A 78 -5.00 -0.87 -6.00
C VAL A 78 -5.24 0.24 -4.98
N LYS A 79 -6.49 0.39 -4.52
CA LYS A 79 -6.86 1.39 -3.51
C LYS A 79 -6.11 1.18 -2.20
N MET A 80 -5.96 -0.06 -1.73
CA MET A 80 -5.18 -0.36 -0.53
C MET A 80 -3.75 0.16 -0.65
N TRP A 81 -3.07 -0.14 -1.76
CA TRP A 81 -1.70 0.31 -2.00
C TRP A 81 -1.60 1.84 -2.11
N THR A 82 -2.55 2.47 -2.81
CA THR A 82 -2.59 3.94 -2.95
C THR A 82 -2.80 4.64 -1.63
N VAL A 83 -3.75 4.20 -0.80
CA VAL A 83 -4.04 4.83 0.50
C VAL A 83 -2.84 4.71 1.43
N LEU A 84 -2.20 3.54 1.52
CA LEU A 84 -0.99 3.36 2.32
C LEU A 84 0.14 4.29 1.85
N LYS A 85 0.31 4.42 0.52
CA LYS A 85 1.28 5.35 -0.06
C LYS A 85 0.98 6.80 0.33
N GLU A 86 -0.27 7.23 0.27
CA GLU A 86 -0.66 8.58 0.63
C GLU A 86 -0.46 8.88 2.11
N VAL A 87 -0.87 7.97 3.00
CA VAL A 87 -0.73 8.14 4.46
C VAL A 87 0.74 8.32 4.84
N HIS A 88 1.63 7.46 4.34
CA HIS A 88 3.05 7.52 4.71
C HIS A 88 3.85 8.58 3.94
N ASN A 89 3.48 8.90 2.69
CA ASN A 89 4.09 10.03 1.98
C ASN A 89 3.71 11.38 2.61
N LYS A 90 2.51 11.52 3.19
CA LYS A 90 2.10 12.74 3.93
C LYS A 90 2.79 12.87 5.29
N GLN A 91 3.24 11.78 5.90
CA GLN A 91 4.04 11.83 7.13
C GLN A 91 5.47 12.32 6.88
N LEU A 92 6.06 12.05 5.72
CA LEU A 92 7.42 12.50 5.37
C LEU A 92 7.64 14.03 5.40
N PRO A 93 6.72 14.91 4.96
CA PRO A 93 6.91 16.36 5.07
C PRO A 93 6.74 16.93 6.49
N ILE A 94 5.82 16.41 7.32
CA ILE A 94 5.55 16.96 8.66
C ILE A 94 6.67 16.62 9.64
N THR A 95 7.25 15.41 9.56
CA THR A 95 8.37 15.00 10.42
C THR A 95 9.66 15.77 10.11
N ARG A 96 9.88 16.18 8.85
CA ARG A 96 11.03 17.02 8.48
C ARG A 96 10.91 18.43 9.06
N PHE A 97 9.71 19.02 9.07
CA PHE A 97 9.51 20.35 9.68
C PHE A 97 9.72 20.33 11.20
N ASN A 98 9.24 19.31 11.91
CA ASN A 98 9.41 19.21 13.37
C ASN A 98 10.88 18.96 13.80
N ALA A 99 11.68 18.28 12.97
CA ALA A 99 13.11 18.10 13.26
C ALA A 99 13.88 19.43 13.20
N TYR A 100 13.51 20.34 12.29
CA TYR A 100 14.11 21.67 12.24
C TYR A 100 13.68 22.54 13.43
N ASP A 101 12.41 22.53 13.83
CA ASP A 101 11.97 23.28 15.01
C ASP A 101 12.63 22.78 16.30
N ALA A 102 12.76 21.45 16.47
CA ALA A 102 13.47 20.87 17.61
C ALA A 102 14.98 21.22 17.61
N MET A 103 15.64 21.22 16.45
CA MET A 103 17.05 21.61 16.33
C MET A 103 17.29 23.11 16.51
N LEU A 104 16.32 23.96 16.13
CA LEU A 104 16.41 25.42 16.26
C LEU A 104 16.02 25.90 17.67
N ASN A 105 15.20 25.15 18.41
CA ASN A 105 14.84 25.47 19.78
C ASN A 105 15.93 25.08 20.82
N ILE A 106 16.87 24.20 20.46
CA ILE A 106 18.05 23.86 21.29
C ILE A 106 19.04 25.04 21.39
N ARG A 107 18.91 26.08 20.55
CA ARG A 107 19.77 27.28 20.58
C ARG A 107 19.19 28.44 21.39
N LYS A 108 18.10 28.25 22.13
CA LYS A 108 17.46 29.30 22.96
C LYS A 108 17.33 28.93 24.44
N GLU A 109 18.34 28.27 24.99
CA GLU A 109 18.58 28.26 26.45
C GLU A 109 20.01 28.72 26.73
N GLU A 110 20.29 30.02 26.51
CA GLU A 110 21.32 30.74 27.28
C GLU A 110 20.81 32.17 27.55
N ASP A 111 20.77 32.47 28.86
CA ASP A 111 20.40 33.69 29.62
C ASP A 111 18.91 34.06 29.79
#